data_AF-A0AAU3CRB1-F1
#
_entry.id   AF-A0AAU3CRB1-F1
#
_cell.length_a   1.000
_cell.length_b   1.000
_cell.length_c   1.000
_cell.angle_alpha   90.00
_cell.angle_beta   90.00
_cell.angle_gamma   90.00
#
_symmetry.space_group_name_H-M   'P 1'
#
loop_
_entity.id
_entity.type
_entity.pdbx_description
1 polymer ?
#
loop_
_entity_poly.entity_id
_entity_poly.type
_entity_poly.pdbx_seq_one_letter_code
_entity_poly.pdbx_strand_id
1 'polypeptide(L)'
;MDLESRLRLAGDVPAVEEFLSSTAGRLHHRDQDPDGLFWAEVQPNNGERAAFIARIEWTVYPDRPPSLVFVESIGASGVGAPSAWPEANGYRYGSNDVCKPFTAEGQGLHPEWSSGPHSWRSSGNPFLYVVENVQDDIDRIDGRRAG
;
A
#
# COMPACT_ATOMS: atom_id res chain seq x y z
N MET A 1 9.78 2.53 15.25
CA MET A 1 10.54 1.63 14.36
C MET A 1 12.03 1.70 14.71
N ASP A 2 12.83 0.65 14.50
CA ASP A 2 14.28 0.69 14.78
C ASP A 2 15.08 1.49 13.75
N LEU A 3 16.37 1.75 14.02
CA LEU A 3 17.22 2.55 13.12
C LEU A 3 17.48 1.85 11.78
N GLU A 4 17.66 0.53 11.78
CA GLU A 4 17.95 -0.22 10.55
C GLU A 4 16.78 -0.15 9.58
N SER A 5 15.57 -0.40 10.06
CA SER A 5 14.33 -0.30 9.28
C SER A 5 14.16 1.10 8.69
N ARG A 6 14.42 2.16 9.48
CA ARG A 6 14.34 3.55 9.02
C ARG A 6 15.33 3.86 7.91
N LEU A 7 16.59 3.43 8.06
CA LEU A 7 17.61 3.64 7.03
C LEU A 7 17.28 2.89 5.74
N ARG A 8 16.73 1.68 5.84
CA ARG A 8 16.31 0.91 4.67
C ARG A 8 15.10 1.53 3.96
N LEU A 9 14.08 1.95 4.71
CA LEU A 9 12.94 2.69 4.13
C LEU A 9 13.41 3.96 3.42
N ALA A 10 14.25 4.76 4.06
CA ALA A 10 14.79 5.98 3.46
C ALA A 10 15.57 5.71 2.16
N GLY A 11 16.25 4.57 2.06
CA GLY A 11 16.93 4.13 0.83
C GLY A 11 15.97 3.70 -0.29
N ASP A 12 14.80 3.16 0.07
CA ASP A 12 13.82 2.61 -0.88
C ASP A 12 12.79 3.65 -1.37
N VAL A 13 12.50 4.68 -0.56
CA VAL A 13 11.53 5.76 -0.86
C VAL A 13 11.75 6.42 -2.24
N PRO A 14 12.97 6.80 -2.66
CA PRO A 14 13.16 7.50 -3.94
C PRO A 14 12.61 6.75 -5.16
N ALA A 15 12.75 5.42 -5.20
CA ALA A 15 12.22 4.62 -6.31
C ALA A 15 10.68 4.54 -6.28
N VAL A 16 10.07 4.58 -5.09
CA VAL A 16 8.61 4.63 -4.93
C VAL A 16 8.07 5.97 -5.41
N GLU A 17 8.74 7.07 -5.07
CA GLU A 17 8.40 8.42 -5.54
C GLU A 17 8.52 8.52 -7.06
N GLU A 18 9.60 8.00 -7.64
CA GLU A 18 9.81 7.95 -9.09
C GLU A 18 8.68 7.18 -9.78
N PHE A 19 8.38 5.96 -9.30
CA PHE A 19 7.30 5.14 -9.85
C PHE A 19 5.94 5.84 -9.80
N LEU A 20 5.54 6.34 -8.63
CA LEU A 20 4.25 7.03 -8.47
C LEU A 20 4.19 8.28 -9.35
N SER A 21 5.27 9.05 -9.43
CA SER A 21 5.30 10.22 -10.32
C SER A 21 5.10 9.84 -11.79
N SER A 22 5.62 8.68 -12.22
CA SER A 22 5.45 8.18 -13.59
C SER A 22 4.02 7.78 -13.93
N THR A 23 3.21 7.46 -12.91
CA THR A 23 1.76 7.15 -13.04
C THR A 23 0.86 8.31 -12.61
N ALA A 24 1.42 9.52 -12.47
CA ALA A 24 0.73 10.72 -11.96
C ALA A 24 0.22 10.62 -10.51
N GLY A 25 0.67 9.61 -9.76
CA GLY A 25 0.52 9.50 -8.31
C GLY A 25 1.61 10.24 -7.54
N ARG A 26 1.56 10.16 -6.21
CA ARG A 26 2.51 10.80 -5.28
C ARG A 26 2.67 10.01 -4.00
N LEU A 27 3.87 10.03 -3.43
CA LEU A 27 4.09 9.56 -2.07
C LEU A 27 4.07 10.75 -1.11
N HIS A 28 3.41 10.57 0.04
CA HIS A 28 3.36 11.57 1.09
C HIS A 28 3.81 10.97 2.42
N HIS A 29 4.56 11.76 3.18
CA HIS A 29 4.95 11.48 4.56
C HIS A 29 4.96 12.81 5.31
N ARG A 30 4.15 12.94 6.38
CA ARG A 30 4.02 14.18 7.15
C ARG A 30 4.95 14.17 8.35
N ASP A 31 5.36 15.33 8.82
CA ASP A 31 6.26 15.47 9.98
C ASP A 31 5.76 14.77 11.25
N GLN A 32 4.44 14.65 11.42
CA GLN A 32 3.80 14.00 12.56
C GLN A 32 3.54 12.49 12.38
N ASP A 33 3.79 11.95 11.18
CA ASP A 33 3.54 10.54 10.93
C ASP A 33 4.64 9.69 11.59
N PRO A 34 4.31 8.46 12.04
CA PRO A 34 5.32 7.50 12.46
C PRO A 34 6.31 7.20 11.32
N ASP A 35 7.58 6.93 11.65
CA ASP A 35 8.64 6.71 10.64
C ASP A 35 8.33 5.65 9.56
N GLY A 36 7.46 4.69 9.87
CA GLY A 36 7.08 3.60 8.97
C GLY A 36 5.77 3.82 8.22
N LEU A 37 5.13 4.98 8.39
CA LEU A 37 3.82 5.30 7.82
C LEU A 37 3.95 6.22 6.63
N PHE A 38 3.36 5.81 5.51
CA PHE A 38 3.33 6.57 4.26
C PHE A 38 1.92 6.59 3.67
N TRP A 39 1.63 7.62 2.88
CA TRP A 39 0.39 7.73 2.11
C TRP A 39 0.74 7.71 0.62
N ALA A 40 0.35 6.66 -0.08
CA ALA A 40 0.48 6.56 -1.52
C ALA A 40 -0.81 7.07 -2.17
N GLU A 41 -0.71 8.19 -2.88
CA GLU A 41 -1.73 8.66 -3.81
C GLU A 41 -1.53 7.93 -5.15
N VAL A 42 -2.47 7.04 -5.47
CA VAL A 42 -2.39 6.14 -6.62
C VAL A 42 -3.43 6.59 -7.64
N GLN A 43 -2.97 7.11 -8.77
CA GLN A 43 -3.82 7.57 -9.86
C GLN A 43 -4.11 6.38 -10.81
N PRO A 44 -5.38 6.02 -11.04
CA PRO A 44 -5.71 5.01 -12.04
C PRO A 44 -5.27 5.42 -13.44
N ASN A 45 -4.91 4.44 -14.28
CA ASN A 45 -4.59 4.65 -15.69
C ASN A 45 -5.71 5.37 -16.47
N ASN A 46 -6.95 5.22 -16.01
CA ASN A 46 -8.09 6.01 -16.42
C ASN A 46 -8.03 7.39 -15.74
N GLY A 47 -7.40 8.35 -16.41
CA GLY A 47 -7.20 9.71 -15.90
C GLY A 47 -8.47 10.51 -15.60
N GLU A 48 -9.66 10.02 -15.96
CA GLU A 48 -10.94 10.63 -15.56
C GLU A 48 -11.36 10.22 -14.14
N ARG A 49 -10.79 9.13 -13.60
CA ARG A 49 -11.06 8.66 -12.24
C ARG A 49 -10.21 9.44 -11.24
N ALA A 50 -10.79 9.77 -10.10
CA ALA A 50 -10.06 10.32 -8.97
C ALA A 50 -9.04 9.30 -8.41
N ALA A 51 -7.92 9.80 -7.90
CA ALA A 51 -6.90 9.01 -7.22
C ALA A 51 -7.42 8.31 -5.95
N PHE A 52 -6.74 7.23 -5.58
CA PHE A 52 -6.93 6.51 -4.32
C PHE A 52 -5.83 6.92 -3.34
N ILE A 53 -6.15 6.96 -2.05
CA ILE A 53 -5.14 7.17 -1.00
C ILE A 53 -4.98 5.88 -0.21
N ALA A 54 -3.85 5.20 -0.38
CA ALA A 54 -3.46 4.03 0.39
C ALA A 54 -2.57 4.47 1.57
N ARG A 55 -3.00 4.18 2.79
CA ARG A 55 -2.17 4.30 3.99
C ARG A 55 -1.39 3.00 4.18
N ILE A 56 -0.07 3.09 4.11
CA ILE A 56 0.84 1.95 4.16
C ILE A 56 1.71 2.11 5.42
N GLU A 57 1.72 1.10 6.29
CA GLU A 57 2.42 1.19 7.57
C GLU A 57 3.27 -0.05 7.82
N TRP A 58 4.58 0.16 8.01
CA TRP A 58 5.49 -0.85 8.53
C TRP A 58 5.76 -0.62 10.00
N THR A 59 5.84 -1.72 10.76
CA THR A 59 6.37 -1.72 12.13
C THR A 59 7.81 -2.23 12.18
N VAL A 60 8.19 -3.10 11.25
CA VAL A 60 9.53 -3.68 11.04
C VAL A 60 9.77 -3.77 9.53
N TYR A 61 10.84 -3.15 9.02
CA TYR A 61 11.15 -3.13 7.59
C TYR A 61 12.58 -3.61 7.32
N PRO A 62 12.83 -4.45 6.31
CA PRO A 62 11.91 -5.04 5.34
C PRO A 62 11.38 -6.41 5.77
N ASP A 63 11.70 -6.89 6.98
CA ASP A 63 11.50 -8.29 7.36
C ASP A 63 10.04 -8.68 7.59
N ARG A 64 9.13 -7.69 7.68
CA ARG A 64 7.68 -7.93 7.77
C ARG A 64 6.93 -7.14 6.69
N PRO A 65 5.82 -7.69 6.16
CA PRO A 65 4.94 -6.95 5.26
C PRO A 65 4.29 -5.74 5.98
N PRO A 66 3.86 -4.71 5.23
CA PRO A 66 3.11 -3.60 5.79
C PRO A 66 1.67 -3.98 6.09
N SER A 67 1.03 -3.23 6.97
CA SER A 67 -0.43 -3.08 6.97
C SER A 67 -0.84 -2.06 5.90
N LEU A 68 -1.96 -2.30 5.23
CA LEU A 68 -2.47 -1.43 4.16
C LEU A 68 -3.98 -1.21 4.27
N VAL A 69 -4.42 0.04 4.26
CA VAL A 69 -5.84 0.42 4.19
C VAL A 69 -6.04 1.60 3.24
N PHE A 70 -7.27 1.76 2.73
CA PHE A 70 -7.64 2.93 1.92
C PHE A 70 -8.41 3.96 2.74
N VAL A 71 -8.12 5.22 2.47
CA VAL A 71 -8.69 6.38 3.18
C VAL A 71 -9.17 7.45 2.21
N GLU A 72 -10.02 8.35 2.68
CA GLU A 72 -10.55 9.45 1.87
C GLU A 72 -9.55 10.60 1.69
N SER A 73 -8.62 10.76 2.65
CA SER A 73 -7.63 11.84 2.62
C SER A 73 -6.41 11.50 3.46
N ILE A 74 -5.29 12.15 3.10
CA ILE A 74 -4.03 12.06 3.85
C ILE A 74 -4.26 12.54 5.28
N GLY A 75 -3.86 11.72 6.24
CA GLY A 75 -3.97 12.04 7.64
C GLY A 75 -5.25 11.60 8.33
N ALA A 76 -6.17 10.96 7.61
CA ALA A 76 -7.34 10.35 8.21
C ALA A 76 -6.93 9.23 9.18
N SER A 77 -7.46 9.29 10.41
CA SER A 77 -7.21 8.29 11.46
C SER A 77 -8.06 7.03 11.31
N GLY A 78 -9.13 7.09 10.51
CA GLY A 78 -10.06 5.98 10.27
C GLY A 78 -9.81 5.25 8.96
N VAL A 79 -10.73 4.36 8.64
CA VAL A 79 -10.81 3.70 7.34
C VAL A 79 -11.78 4.50 6.47
N GLY A 80 -11.47 4.64 5.17
CA GLY A 80 -12.34 5.38 4.26
C GLY A 80 -13.69 4.68 4.03
N ALA A 81 -14.69 5.47 3.63
CA ALA A 81 -15.97 4.95 3.14
C ALA A 81 -15.76 3.98 1.96
N PRO A 82 -16.76 3.16 1.57
CA PRO A 82 -16.61 2.23 0.44
C PRO A 82 -16.04 2.90 -0.82
N SER A 83 -16.44 4.15 -1.08
CA SER A 83 -15.92 4.96 -2.18
C SER A 83 -14.41 5.19 -2.14
N ALA A 84 -13.74 5.11 -1.00
CA ALA A 84 -12.29 5.22 -0.90
C ALA A 84 -11.56 3.92 -1.33
N TRP A 85 -12.26 2.80 -1.40
CA TRP A 85 -11.67 1.48 -1.64
C TRP A 85 -11.76 1.06 -3.11
N PRO A 86 -10.73 0.42 -3.67
CA PRO A 86 -10.84 -0.23 -4.98
C PRO A 86 -11.84 -1.41 -4.93
N GLU A 87 -12.54 -1.66 -6.04
CA GLU A 87 -13.38 -2.87 -6.21
C GLU A 87 -12.52 -4.14 -6.50
N ALA A 88 -11.22 -4.09 -6.23
CA ALA A 88 -10.30 -5.16 -6.55
C ALA A 88 -10.45 -6.35 -5.58
N ASN A 89 -10.27 -7.57 -6.10
CA ASN A 89 -10.31 -8.79 -5.30
C ASN A 89 -9.29 -8.72 -4.15
N GLY A 90 -9.75 -8.98 -2.93
CA GLY A 90 -8.93 -8.95 -1.71
C GLY A 90 -8.92 -7.59 -0.99
N TYR A 91 -9.46 -6.53 -1.59
CA TYR A 91 -9.62 -5.22 -0.94
C TYR A 91 -11.00 -5.16 -0.31
N ARG A 92 -11.10 -5.41 1.00
CA ARG A 92 -12.39 -5.64 1.66
C ARG A 92 -12.70 -4.49 2.62
N TYR A 93 -13.43 -3.49 2.10
CA TYR A 93 -13.83 -2.34 2.90
C TYR A 93 -14.59 -2.75 4.18
N GLY A 94 -15.45 -3.77 4.13
CA GLY A 94 -16.33 -4.15 5.25
C GLY A 94 -15.59 -4.70 6.47
N SER A 95 -14.41 -5.30 6.25
CA SER A 95 -13.50 -5.79 7.29
C SER A 95 -12.31 -4.86 7.52
N ASN A 96 -12.23 -3.75 6.78
CA ASN A 96 -11.12 -2.80 6.81
C ASN A 96 -9.75 -3.46 6.58
N ASP A 97 -9.69 -4.51 5.76
CA ASP A 97 -8.48 -5.28 5.50
C ASP A 97 -8.20 -5.39 4.00
N VAL A 98 -6.91 -5.44 3.67
CA VAL A 98 -6.44 -5.84 2.35
C VAL A 98 -5.85 -7.23 2.50
N CYS A 99 -6.59 -8.23 2.02
CA CYS A 99 -6.20 -9.64 2.09
C CYS A 99 -5.32 -10.00 0.89
N LYS A 100 -4.09 -9.49 0.88
CA LYS A 100 -3.11 -9.70 -0.20
C LYS A 100 -1.80 -10.30 0.31
N PRO A 101 -1.10 -11.11 -0.49
CA PRO A 101 0.18 -11.70 -0.09
C PRO A 101 1.25 -10.68 0.32
N PHE A 102 1.17 -9.45 -0.16
CA PHE A 102 2.11 -8.37 0.17
C PHE A 102 1.69 -7.54 1.40
N THR A 103 0.72 -8.00 2.20
CA THR A 103 0.21 -7.28 3.39
C THR A 103 0.30 -8.15 4.65
N ALA A 104 0.38 -7.50 5.80
CA ALA A 104 0.43 -8.16 7.10
C ALA A 104 -0.87 -8.91 7.41
N GLU A 105 -2.02 -8.32 7.09
CA GLU A 105 -3.33 -8.94 7.27
C GLU A 105 -3.47 -10.20 6.42
N GLY A 106 -3.06 -10.13 5.14
CA GLY A 106 -3.06 -11.28 4.26
C GLY A 106 -2.15 -12.42 4.74
N GLN A 107 -0.90 -12.12 5.09
CA GLN A 107 0.05 -13.12 5.62
C GLN A 107 -0.40 -13.71 6.96
N GLY A 108 -1.09 -12.94 7.80
CA GLY A 108 -1.63 -13.41 9.07
C GLY A 108 -2.83 -14.35 8.92
N LEU A 109 -3.65 -14.16 7.89
CA LEU A 109 -4.85 -14.97 7.61
C LEU A 109 -4.56 -16.24 6.83
N HIS A 110 -3.49 -16.25 6.02
CA HIS A 110 -3.16 -17.33 5.10
C HIS A 110 -1.79 -17.95 5.42
N PRO A 111 -1.72 -18.92 6.35
CA PRO A 111 -0.46 -19.58 6.70
C PRO A 111 0.24 -20.24 5.51
N GLU A 112 -0.51 -20.65 4.49
CA GLU A 112 0.00 -21.21 3.24
C GLU A 112 0.85 -20.22 2.43
N TRP A 113 0.72 -18.91 2.67
CA TRP A 113 1.54 -17.89 2.01
C TRP A 113 2.90 -17.69 2.67
N SER A 114 3.16 -18.30 3.82
CA SER A 114 4.47 -18.21 4.49
C SER A 114 5.63 -18.78 3.66
N SER A 115 5.33 -19.57 2.61
CA SER A 115 6.33 -20.13 1.71
C SER A 115 5.84 -20.13 0.26
N GLY A 116 6.78 -20.23 -0.69
CA GLY A 116 6.46 -20.29 -2.11
C GLY A 116 6.19 -18.92 -2.74
N PRO A 117 5.44 -18.85 -3.86
CA PRO A 117 5.33 -17.64 -4.68
C PRO A 117 4.55 -16.50 -4.02
N HIS A 118 3.79 -16.78 -2.97
CA HIS A 118 3.03 -15.79 -2.20
C HIS A 118 3.76 -15.34 -0.93
N SER A 119 4.98 -15.84 -0.70
CA SER A 119 5.78 -15.41 0.44
C SER A 119 6.13 -13.92 0.36
N TRP A 120 6.11 -13.28 1.53
CA TRP A 120 6.54 -11.90 1.65
C TRP A 120 7.96 -11.74 1.10
N ARG A 121 8.13 -10.73 0.25
CA ARG A 121 9.41 -10.40 -0.36
C ARG A 121 10.12 -9.33 0.47
N SER A 122 11.10 -9.73 1.26
CA SER A 122 11.92 -8.80 2.07
C SER A 122 13.20 -8.31 1.37
N SER A 123 13.45 -8.72 0.11
CA SER A 123 14.65 -8.38 -0.65
C SER A 123 14.38 -7.47 -1.86
N GLY A 124 15.38 -6.67 -2.24
CA GLY A 124 15.23 -5.62 -3.25
C GLY A 124 14.61 -4.37 -2.62
N ASN A 125 13.57 -3.82 -3.27
CA ASN A 125 12.75 -2.74 -2.73
C ASN A 125 11.31 -3.24 -2.46
N PRO A 126 11.05 -3.81 -1.26
CA PRO A 126 9.72 -4.29 -0.87
C PRO A 126 8.64 -3.21 -0.85
N PHE A 127 8.99 -1.95 -0.60
CA PHE A 127 8.02 -0.85 -0.65
C PHE A 127 7.53 -0.64 -2.09
N LEU A 128 8.44 -0.53 -3.06
CA LEU A 128 8.08 -0.42 -4.47
C LEU A 128 7.21 -1.60 -4.91
N TYR A 129 7.58 -2.83 -4.52
CA TYR A 129 6.77 -4.02 -4.81
C TYR A 129 5.32 -3.90 -4.32
N VAL A 130 5.09 -3.37 -3.11
CA VAL A 130 3.74 -3.15 -2.58
C VAL A 130 2.98 -2.12 -3.42
N VAL A 131 3.62 -1.00 -3.77
CA VAL A 131 2.98 0.08 -4.52
C VAL A 131 2.68 -0.33 -5.97
N GLU A 132 3.59 -1.06 -6.62
CA GLU A 132 3.38 -1.64 -7.95
C GLU A 132 2.17 -2.58 -7.97
N ASN A 133 2.05 -3.49 -6.99
CA ASN A 133 0.90 -4.39 -6.91
C ASN A 133 -0.42 -3.63 -6.69
N VAL A 134 -0.40 -2.57 -5.88
CA VAL A 134 -1.59 -1.74 -5.65
C VAL A 134 -2.00 -1.00 -6.92
N GLN A 135 -1.05 -0.42 -7.66
CA GLN A 135 -1.31 0.21 -8.96
C GLN A 135 -1.89 -0.81 -9.94
N ASP A 136 -1.26 -1.97 -10.10
CA ASP A 136 -1.69 -3.04 -11.00
C ASP A 136 -3.11 -3.53 -10.69
N ASP A 137 -3.43 -3.68 -9.40
CA ASP A 137 -4.75 -4.11 -8.96
C ASP A 137 -5.82 -3.05 -9.23
N ILE A 138 -5.54 -1.77 -9.03
CA ILE A 138 -6.43 -0.64 -9.34
C ILE A 138 -6.65 -0.50 -10.85
N ASP A 139 -5.59 -0.62 -11.64
CA ASP A 139 -5.65 -0.50 -13.10
C ASP A 139 -6.41 -1.65 -13.74
N ARG A 140 -6.26 -2.88 -13.20
CA ARG A 140 -7.01 -4.06 -13.68
C ARG A 140 -8.51 -3.90 -13.54
N ILE A 141 -8.97 -3.10 -12.58
CA ILE A 141 -10.39 -2.79 -12.38
C ILE A 141 -10.79 -1.41 -12.92
N ASP A 142 -9.96 -0.76 -13.74
CA ASP A 142 -10.24 0.52 -14.39
C ASP A 142 -10.61 1.64 -13.38
N GLY A 143 -9.94 1.64 -12.22
CA GLY A 143 -10.20 2.60 -11.14
C GLY A 143 -11.59 2.54 -10.52
N ARG A 144 -12.35 1.44 -10.69
CA ARG A 144 -13.63 1.23 -10.01
C ARG A 144 -13.48 1.18 -8.48
N ARG A 145 -14.50 1.70 -7.80
CA ARG A 145 -14.55 1.80 -6.33
C ARG A 145 -15.56 0.80 -5.78
N ALA A 146 -15.35 0.33 -4.55
CA ALA A 146 -16.37 -0.44 -3.84
C ALA A 146 -17.59 0.48 -3.62
N GLY A 147 -18.77 0.01 -4.04
CA GLY A 147 -20.01 0.81 -4.10
C GLY A 147 -20.55 1.28 -2.76
#